data_AF-A0A962VYT4-F1
#
_entry.id   AF-A0A962VYT4-F1
#
_cell.length_a   1.000
_cell.length_b   1.000
_cell.length_c   1.000
_cell.angle_alpha   90.00
_cell.angle_beta   90.00
_cell.angle_gamma   90.00
#
_symmetry.space_group_name_H-M   'P 1'
#
loop_
_entity.id
_entity.type
_entity.pdbx_description
1 polymer ?
#
loop_
_entity_poly.entity_id
_entity_poly.type
_entity_poly.pdbx_seq_one_letter_code
_entity_poly.pdbx_strand_id
1 'polypeptide(L)'
;MVRPDDNLIAWTVEFPATGRRFSHSTWQGMLLAPEDLMRSRPERVPRLSREGEARIAILGYCDGQRTTREIEQAVLRDHPNLFSSPEEISRFVAQVLGRDTE
;
A
#
# COMPACT_ATOMS: atom_id res chain seq x y z
N MET A 1 -10.32 -9.34 14.63
CA MET A 1 -10.50 -9.85 13.27
C MET A 1 -9.22 -9.52 12.51
N VAL A 2 -8.35 -10.52 12.36
CA VAL A 2 -7.09 -10.40 11.61
C VAL A 2 -7.49 -10.37 10.13
N ARG A 3 -7.12 -9.32 9.39
CA ARG A 3 -7.17 -9.38 7.93
C ARG A 3 -6.25 -10.54 7.54
N PRO A 4 -6.66 -11.47 6.66
CA PRO A 4 -5.73 -12.49 6.18
C PRO A 4 -4.49 -11.75 5.68
N ASP A 5 -3.31 -12.08 6.21
CA ASP A 5 -2.07 -11.68 5.56
C ASP A 5 -2.18 -12.10 4.08
N ASP A 6 -1.65 -11.29 3.17
CA ASP A 6 -1.64 -11.46 1.71
C ASP A 6 -0.81 -12.69 1.25
N ASN A 7 -0.93 -13.81 1.96
CA ASN A 7 -0.24 -15.04 1.67
C ASN A 7 -1.13 -15.88 0.75
N LEU A 8 -0.75 -15.92 -0.53
CA LEU A 8 -1.29 -16.87 -1.48
C LEU A 8 -0.91 -18.29 -1.04
N ILE A 9 -1.89 -19.14 -0.73
CA ILE A 9 -1.65 -20.54 -0.38
C ILE A 9 -2.07 -21.39 -1.57
N ALA A 10 -1.17 -22.26 -2.01
CA ALA A 10 -1.41 -23.26 -3.04
C ALA A 10 -1.05 -24.64 -2.49
N TRP A 11 -1.89 -25.63 -2.75
CA TRP A 11 -1.67 -26.99 -2.28
C TRP A 11 -2.07 -28.02 -3.34
N THR A 12 -1.45 -29.18 -3.24
CA THR A 12 -1.77 -30.36 -4.05
C THR A 12 -2.17 -31.50 -3.13
N VAL A 13 -3.27 -32.17 -3.45
CA VAL A 13 -3.66 -33.44 -2.82
C VAL A 13 -3.45 -34.57 -3.83
N GLU A 14 -2.65 -35.57 -3.44
CA GLU A 14 -2.40 -36.78 -4.23
C GLU A 14 -3.03 -37.99 -3.54
N PHE A 15 -3.68 -38.85 -4.32
CA PHE A 15 -4.25 -40.11 -3.86
C PHE A 15 -3.38 -41.27 -4.38
N PRO A 16 -2.44 -41.81 -3.57
CA PRO A 16 -1.46 -42.79 -4.04
C PRO A 16 -2.10 -44.06 -4.62
N ALA A 17 -3.24 -44.48 -4.06
CA ALA A 17 -3.96 -45.68 -4.50
C ALA A 17 -4.65 -45.55 -5.87
N THR A 18 -4.88 -44.32 -6.35
CA THR A 18 -5.60 -44.08 -7.63
C THR A 18 -4.81 -43.23 -8.62
N GLY A 19 -3.65 -42.69 -8.21
CA GLY A 19 -2.85 -41.76 -9.00
C GLY A 19 -3.51 -40.40 -9.24
N ARG A 20 -4.67 -40.12 -8.64
CA ARG A 20 -5.39 -38.86 -8.85
C ARG A 20 -4.70 -37.72 -8.10
N ARG A 21 -4.57 -36.58 -8.79
CA ARG A 21 -3.96 -35.35 -8.26
C ARG A 21 -4.94 -34.19 -8.41
N PHE A 22 -5.09 -33.41 -7.35
CA PHE A 22 -5.92 -32.20 -7.34
C PHE A 22 -5.06 -31.02 -6.90
N SER A 23 -5.14 -29.92 -7.65
CA SER A 23 -4.43 -28.67 -7.34
C SER A 23 -5.45 -27.60 -6.98
N HIS A 24 -5.24 -26.94 -5.84
CA HIS A 24 -6.11 -25.89 -5.33
C HIS A 24 -5.29 -24.68 -4.87
N SER A 25 -5.92 -23.51 -4.88
CA SER A 25 -5.33 -22.29 -4.37
C SER A 25 -6.40 -21.36 -3.79
N THR A 26 -6.02 -20.58 -2.78
CA THR A 26 -6.83 -19.46 -2.30
C THR A 26 -7.01 -18.36 -3.34
N TRP A 27 -6.23 -18.36 -4.45
CA TRP A 27 -6.35 -17.42 -5.57
C TRP A 27 -7.78 -17.26 -6.09
N GLN A 28 -8.48 -18.38 -6.33
CA GLN A 28 -9.83 -18.37 -6.90
C GLN A 28 -10.89 -17.86 -5.91
N GLY A 29 -10.56 -17.83 -4.62
CA GLY A 29 -11.42 -17.28 -3.57
C GLY A 29 -11.08 -15.83 -3.19
N MET A 30 -9.96 -15.28 -3.71
CA MET A 30 -9.65 -13.87 -3.53
C MET A 30 -10.55 -13.03 -4.43
N LEU A 31 -11.23 -12.04 -3.84
CA LEU A 31 -11.87 -10.96 -4.59
C LEU A 31 -10.78 -10.04 -5.14
N LEU A 32 -10.00 -10.53 -6.10
CA LEU A 32 -9.08 -9.69 -6.84
C LEU A 32 -9.91 -8.82 -7.77
N ALA A 33 -9.96 -7.53 -7.49
CA ALA A 33 -10.49 -6.60 -8.47
C ALA A 33 -9.61 -6.71 -9.73
N PRO A 34 -10.17 -6.67 -10.95
CA PRO A 34 -9.36 -6.69 -12.18
C PRO A 34 -8.20 -5.68 -12.17
N GLU A 35 -8.37 -4.58 -11.44
CA GLU A 35 -7.38 -3.54 -11.21
C GLU A 35 -6.16 -4.03 -10.41
N ASP A 36 -6.33 -4.94 -9.45
CA ASP A 36 -5.24 -5.51 -8.65
C ASP A 36 -4.36 -6.43 -9.51
N LEU A 37 -5.00 -7.22 -10.37
CA LEU A 37 -4.34 -8.05 -11.38
C LEU A 37 -3.59 -7.20 -12.42
N MET A 38 -4.17 -6.06 -12.79
CA MET A 38 -3.54 -5.11 -13.71
C MET A 38 -2.33 -4.43 -13.07
N ARG A 39 -2.36 -4.15 -11.75
CA ARG A 39 -1.24 -3.54 -11.01
C ARG A 39 -0.05 -4.49 -10.83
N SER A 40 -0.28 -5.79 -10.74
CA SER A 40 0.77 -6.80 -10.53
C SER A 40 1.48 -7.27 -11.81
N ARG A 41 1.06 -6.79 -13.00
CA ARG A 41 1.72 -7.14 -14.27
C ARG A 41 3.15 -6.60 -14.33
N PRO A 42 4.17 -7.45 -14.55
CA PRO A 42 5.57 -7.01 -14.63
C PRO A 42 5.85 -5.98 -15.73
N GLU A 43 5.11 -6.06 -16.85
CA GLU A 43 5.30 -5.19 -18.01
C GLU A 43 4.57 -3.84 -17.87
N ARG A 44 3.79 -3.65 -16.80
CA ARG A 44 3.10 -2.39 -16.54
C ARG A 44 4.11 -1.32 -16.16
N VAL A 45 4.06 -0.17 -16.85
CA VAL A 45 4.79 1.03 -16.44
C VAL A 45 4.04 1.71 -15.28
N PRO A 46 4.54 1.67 -14.03
CA PRO A 46 3.84 2.29 -12.91
C PRO A 46 3.88 3.82 -13.02
N ARG A 47 2.79 4.46 -12.62
CA ARG A 47 2.73 5.91 -12.37
C ARG A 47 2.33 6.12 -10.92
N LEU A 48 2.85 7.19 -10.32
CA LEU A 48 2.45 7.58 -8.98
C LEU A 48 0.95 7.92 -8.99
N SER A 49 0.25 7.44 -7.96
CA SER A 49 -1.06 8.00 -7.64
C SER A 49 -0.86 9.36 -6.98
N ARG A 50 -1.91 10.16 -6.89
CA ARG A 50 -1.90 11.43 -6.13
C ARG A 50 -1.42 11.22 -4.69
N GLU A 51 -1.85 10.15 -4.03
CA GLU A 51 -1.34 9.78 -2.70
C GLU A 51 0.15 9.40 -2.71
N GLY A 52 0.62 8.73 -3.77
CA GLY A 52 2.04 8.41 -3.94
C GLY A 52 2.90 9.66 -4.09
N GLU A 53 2.46 10.63 -4.89
CA GLU A 53 3.11 11.93 -5.04
C GLU A 53 3.13 12.68 -3.71
N ALA A 54 2.00 12.71 -2.99
CA ALA A 54 1.90 13.32 -1.67
C ALA A 54 2.84 12.66 -0.65
N ARG A 55 2.92 11.33 -0.64
CA ARG A 55 3.84 10.59 0.24
C ARG A 55 5.29 10.95 -0.04
N ILE A 56 5.70 10.99 -1.30
CA ILE A 56 7.07 11.39 -1.68
C ILE A 56 7.37 12.82 -1.21
N ALA A 57 6.44 13.76 -1.42
CA ALA A 57 6.62 15.13 -0.98
C ALA A 57 6.84 15.22 0.54
N ILE A 58 6.02 14.53 1.34
CA ILE A 58 6.12 14.51 2.81
C ILE A 58 7.45 13.91 3.27
N LEU A 59 7.83 12.76 2.71
CA LEU A 59 9.10 12.11 3.07
C LEU A 59 10.31 12.97 2.68
N GLY A 60 10.18 13.84 1.68
CA GLY A 60 11.20 14.83 1.34
C GLY A 60 11.52 15.83 2.45
N TYR A 61 10.64 16.03 3.44
CA TYR A 61 10.91 16.88 4.61
C TYR A 61 11.65 16.15 5.74
N CYS A 62 11.80 14.82 5.65
CA CYS A 62 12.47 14.02 6.67
C CYS A 62 14.00 14.13 6.53
N ASP A 63 14.57 15.18 7.12
CA ASP A 63 16.00 15.49 7.10
C ASP A 63 16.75 15.06 8.37
N GLY A 64 16.06 14.41 9.31
CA GLY A 64 16.60 14.02 10.62
C GLY A 64 16.75 15.19 11.60
N GLN A 65 16.30 16.39 11.24
CA GLN A 65 16.37 17.58 12.10
C GLN A 65 14.98 18.09 12.47
N ARG A 66 14.03 18.07 11.54
CA ARG A 66 12.66 18.52 11.79
C ARG A 66 11.86 17.49 12.58
N THR A 67 11.12 17.98 13.56
CA THR A 67 10.10 17.21 14.28
C THR A 67 8.87 16.93 13.41
N THR A 68 8.09 15.91 13.75
CA THR A 68 6.79 15.61 13.11
C THR A 68 5.90 16.85 12.97
N ARG A 69 5.85 17.67 14.03
CA ARG A 69 5.04 18.90 14.06
C ARG A 69 5.55 19.96 13.09
N GLU A 70 6.86 20.11 12.97
CA GLU A 70 7.47 21.05 12.01
C GLU A 70 7.28 20.60 10.56
N ILE A 71 7.37 19.29 10.31
CA ILE A 71 7.07 18.71 9.00
C ILE A 71 5.61 18.95 8.62
N GLU A 72 4.66 18.67 9.53
CA GLU A 72 3.24 18.94 9.30
C GLU A 72 2.98 20.42 8.96
N GLN A 73 3.54 21.34 9.76
CA GLN A 73 3.40 22.77 9.50
C GLN A 73 4.04 23.18 8.17
N ALA A 74 5.16 22.57 7.78
CA ALA A 74 5.78 22.82 6.49
C ALA A 74 4.91 22.34 5.34
N VAL A 75 4.36 21.13 5.41
CA VAL A 75 3.48 20.57 4.39
C VAL A 75 2.20 21.38 4.24
N LEU A 76 1.59 21.81 5.34
CA LEU A 76 0.38 22.67 5.30
C LEU A 76 0.65 24.02 4.61
N ARG A 77 1.83 24.59 4.83
CA ARG A 77 2.24 25.86 4.23
C ARG A 77 2.61 25.72 2.76
N ASP A 78 3.41 24.71 2.43
CA ASP A 78 4.04 24.56 1.13
C ASP A 78 3.12 23.80 0.13
N HIS A 79 2.17 23.01 0.65
CA HIS A 79 1.22 22.23 -0.15
C HIS A 79 -0.25 22.37 0.34
N PRO A 80 -0.83 23.58 0.40
CA PRO A 80 -2.18 23.79 0.93
C PRO A 80 -3.29 23.09 0.11
N ASN A 81 -3.01 22.75 -1.16
CA ASN A 81 -3.95 22.09 -2.06
C ASN A 81 -3.66 20.58 -2.25
N LEU A 82 -2.82 19.98 -1.39
CA LEU A 82 -2.47 18.56 -1.49
C LEU A 82 -3.72 17.68 -1.36
N PHE A 83 -4.60 18.05 -0.43
CA PHE A 83 -5.90 17.43 -0.16
C PHE A 83 -7.01 18.50 -0.09
N SER A 84 -8.25 18.06 0.14
CA SER A 84 -9.41 18.96 0.10
C SER A 84 -9.55 19.82 1.36
N SER A 85 -8.92 19.41 2.47
CA SER A 85 -8.89 20.18 3.71
C SER A 85 -7.55 20.09 4.45
N PRO A 86 -7.19 21.10 5.26
CA PRO A 86 -6.01 21.05 6.11
C PRO A 86 -5.98 19.84 7.06
N GLU A 87 -7.14 19.45 7.61
CA GLU A 87 -7.25 18.31 8.52
C GLU A 87 -6.97 16.98 7.80
N GLU A 88 -7.34 16.90 6.52
CA GLU A 88 -7.00 15.76 5.66
C GLU A 88 -5.49 15.69 5.41
N ILE A 89 -4.84 16.83 5.17
CA ILE A 89 -3.38 16.93 5.06
C ILE A 89 -2.71 16.45 6.35
N SER A 90 -3.11 17.00 7.51
CA SER A 90 -2.57 16.61 8.82
C SER A 90 -2.70 15.12 9.10
N ARG A 91 -3.88 14.54 8.83
CA ARG A 91 -4.10 13.10 9.01
C ARG A 91 -3.19 12.28 8.11
N PHE A 92 -3.03 12.68 6.85
CA PHE A 92 -2.19 11.97 5.90
C PHE A 92 -0.69 12.08 6.27
N VAL A 93 -0.23 13.25 6.72
CA VAL A 93 1.14 13.43 7.24
C VAL A 93 1.39 12.49 8.42
N ALA A 94 0.50 12.48 9.42
CA ALA A 94 0.62 11.60 10.58
C ALA A 94 0.65 10.12 10.18
N GLN A 95 -0.17 9.72 9.20
CA GLN A 95 -0.18 8.35 8.66
C GLN A 95 1.13 7.98 7.96
N VAL A 96 1.68 8.87 7.14
CA VAL A 96 2.94 8.62 6.41
C VAL A 96 4.10 8.52 7.39
N LEU A 97 4.26 9.50 8.28
CA LEU A 97 5.35 9.51 9.25
C LEU A 97 5.25 8.32 10.20
N GLY A 98 4.05 8.01 10.73
CA GLY A 98 3.87 6.85 11.60
C GLY A 98 4.10 5.49 10.96
N ARG A 99 4.12 5.40 9.61
CA ARG A 99 4.35 4.14 8.88
C ARG A 99 5.78 4.01 8.36
N ASP A 100 6.35 5.11 7.88
CA ASP A 100 7.53 5.10 7.02
C ASP A 100 8.78 5.72 7.69
N THR A 101 8.71 6.16 8.96
CA THR A 101 9.85 6.69 9.74
C THR A 101 10.10 5.90 11.04
N GLU A 102 11.33 5.96 11.57
CA GLU A 102 11.82 5.22 12.76
C GLU A 102 11.28 5.73 14.11
#